data_AF-G0RNX2-F1
#
_entry.id   AF-G0RNX2-F1
#
_cell.length_a   1.000
_cell.length_b   1.000
_cell.length_c   1.000
_cell.angle_alpha   90.00
_cell.angle_beta   90.00
_cell.angle_gamma   90.00
#
_symmetry.space_group_name_H-M   'P 1'
#
loop_
_entity.id
_entity.type
_entity.pdbx_description
1 polymer ?
#
loop_
_entity_poly.entity_id
_entity_poly.type
_entity_poly.pdbx_seq_one_letter_code
_entity_poly.pdbx_strand_id
1 'polypeptide(L)'
;METKAPTQQKRARRIEGRVAIACNHCRNQHLRCDAIVPTCSRCRNLRKTCVYTDLRRSRRRRNSVEKPTPSGHRRDAINAARDSPALILQSPAFEAAHSPVTPFVACTHALPPAVLVDSHLLTSRPVDAFYKFFFPGHPFVLPREHLMSRSERTTDVSYGLALIIAFIGSKYTHDSLSSEYRQGAERALSEQLVPNGFNVQALMLLALTLEWSGENERAAAILEQAKALGLEAGMQNRNFAADHGCGDKVLEESWRRTWWELYVTDALFAGIRHLPTFTLWQVDADVDMPCEEEQYIEGVIPLPRTLAEYDDRGFDEDDVGFSSYAYLIDTARILGTALAAGDIANKSAYSLVKSAEANLMSWELHLPRSKRDPVRSDGTVDEILFKAHMVFNT
;
A
#
# COMPACT_ATOMS: atom_id res chain seq x y z
N MET A 1 28.10 -57.99 -61.36
CA MET A 1 27.70 -57.64 -59.99
C MET A 1 26.30 -57.05 -60.06
N GLU A 2 25.41 -57.46 -59.17
CA GLU A 2 24.09 -56.87 -58.96
C GLU A 2 24.23 -55.61 -58.05
N THR A 3 23.22 -54.78 -57.74
CA THR A 3 21.76 -54.96 -57.78
C THR A 3 21.02 -53.63 -58.07
N LYS A 4 19.69 -53.62 -57.99
CA LYS A 4 18.79 -52.52 -58.40
C LYS A 4 18.65 -51.37 -57.38
N ALA A 5 18.11 -50.25 -57.88
CA ALA A 5 17.63 -49.05 -57.17
C ALA A 5 16.27 -49.33 -56.44
N PRO A 6 15.40 -48.37 -55.98
CA PRO A 6 15.37 -46.91 -56.23
C PRO A 6 14.86 -45.97 -55.10
N THR A 7 14.69 -44.68 -55.48
CA THR A 7 13.73 -43.67 -54.98
C THR A 7 14.13 -42.77 -53.79
N GLN A 8 14.04 -41.45 -54.03
CA GLN A 8 13.98 -40.42 -53.00
C GLN A 8 12.55 -40.33 -52.43
N GLN A 9 12.40 -40.14 -51.10
CA GLN A 9 11.11 -39.88 -50.48
C GLN A 9 11.14 -38.55 -49.71
N LYS A 10 10.18 -37.66 -50.00
CA LYS A 10 10.15 -36.30 -49.45
C LYS A 10 9.95 -36.32 -47.93
N ARG A 11 10.92 -35.79 -47.18
CA ARG A 11 10.84 -35.66 -45.71
C ARG A 11 9.74 -34.64 -45.35
N ALA A 12 8.76 -35.04 -44.55
CA ALA A 12 7.66 -34.17 -44.15
C ALA A 12 8.18 -32.96 -43.34
N ARG A 13 7.58 -31.77 -43.55
CA ARG A 13 7.85 -30.57 -42.75
C ARG A 13 7.51 -30.86 -41.28
N ARG A 14 8.50 -30.71 -40.39
CA ARG A 14 8.27 -30.78 -38.94
C ARG A 14 7.61 -29.47 -38.52
N ILE A 15 6.38 -29.53 -38.02
CA ILE A 15 5.69 -28.36 -37.48
C ILE A 15 6.42 -27.94 -36.19
N GLU A 16 7.01 -26.76 -36.19
CA GLU A 16 7.61 -26.18 -34.99
C GLU A 16 6.49 -25.70 -34.06
N GLY A 17 6.32 -26.40 -32.94
CA GLY A 17 5.20 -26.14 -32.05
C GLY A 17 5.35 -26.83 -30.71
N ARG A 18 5.40 -25.99 -29.66
CA ARG A 18 5.36 -26.31 -28.21
C ARG A 18 6.67 -26.84 -27.63
N VAL A 19 7.12 -26.15 -26.57
CA VAL A 19 8.20 -26.58 -25.67
C VAL A 19 7.82 -27.93 -25.06
N ALA A 20 8.67 -28.93 -25.23
CA ALA A 20 8.31 -30.32 -24.97
C ALA A 20 8.61 -30.70 -23.50
N ILE A 21 7.54 -30.92 -22.72
CA ILE A 21 7.62 -31.30 -21.30
C ILE A 21 8.26 -32.69 -21.16
N ALA A 22 9.29 -32.81 -20.33
CA ALA A 22 9.90 -34.10 -20.00
C ALA A 22 8.93 -34.99 -19.19
N CYS A 23 8.90 -36.29 -19.50
CA CYS A 23 8.10 -37.25 -18.74
C CYS A 23 8.58 -37.39 -17.28
N ASN A 24 7.67 -37.80 -16.40
CA ASN A 24 7.90 -37.83 -14.95
C ASN A 24 9.11 -38.70 -14.56
N HIS A 25 9.35 -39.83 -15.23
CA HIS A 25 10.51 -40.68 -14.96
C HIS A 25 11.84 -40.00 -15.33
N CYS A 26 11.90 -39.28 -16.45
CA CYS A 26 13.09 -38.50 -16.82
C CYS A 26 13.27 -37.28 -15.89
N ARG A 27 12.16 -36.60 -15.53
CA ARG A 27 12.15 -35.45 -14.62
C ARG A 27 12.67 -35.82 -13.23
N ASN A 28 12.14 -36.87 -12.61
CA ASN A 28 12.51 -37.34 -11.26
C ASN A 28 13.93 -37.93 -11.16
N GLN A 29 14.68 -37.98 -12.26
CA GLN A 29 16.07 -38.42 -12.33
C GLN A 29 17.00 -37.33 -12.88
N HIS A 30 16.46 -36.14 -13.19
CA HIS A 30 17.17 -35.05 -13.87
C HIS A 30 17.84 -35.46 -15.19
N LEU A 31 17.21 -36.39 -15.93
CA LEU A 31 17.73 -36.95 -17.17
C LEU A 31 17.07 -36.31 -18.40
N ARG A 32 17.87 -36.03 -19.44
CA ARG A 32 17.38 -35.51 -20.73
C ARG A 32 16.31 -36.42 -21.33
N CYS A 33 15.19 -35.82 -21.71
CA CYS A 33 14.03 -36.47 -22.33
C CYS A 33 13.90 -36.01 -23.79
N ASP A 34 13.52 -36.92 -24.70
CA ASP A 34 13.18 -36.63 -26.09
C ASP A 34 11.68 -36.30 -26.29
N ALA A 35 10.89 -36.41 -25.22
CA ALA A 35 9.47 -36.04 -25.15
C ALA A 35 8.55 -36.67 -26.22
N ILE A 36 8.94 -37.80 -26.80
CA ILE A 36 8.09 -38.58 -27.72
C ILE A 36 6.91 -39.18 -26.94
N VAL A 37 5.70 -38.97 -27.46
CA VAL A 37 4.44 -39.52 -26.96
C VAL A 37 4.08 -40.76 -27.81
N PRO A 38 3.57 -41.87 -27.22
CA PRO A 38 3.25 -42.07 -25.81
C PRO A 38 4.48 -42.31 -24.92
N THR A 39 5.57 -42.87 -25.47
CA THR A 39 6.72 -43.33 -24.67
C THR A 39 8.02 -42.74 -25.20
N CYS A 40 8.68 -41.92 -24.38
CA CYS A 40 9.98 -41.32 -24.69
C CYS A 40 11.03 -42.42 -24.91
N SER A 41 12.01 -42.21 -25.79
CA SER A 41 12.95 -43.27 -26.20
C SER A 41 13.77 -43.81 -25.03
N ARG A 42 14.07 -42.96 -24.02
CA ARG A 42 14.77 -43.40 -22.81
C ARG A 42 13.94 -44.34 -21.94
N CYS A 43 12.66 -44.01 -21.69
CA CYS A 43 11.74 -44.89 -20.97
C CYS A 43 11.47 -46.19 -21.73
N ARG A 44 11.39 -46.13 -23.06
CA ARG A 44 11.22 -47.28 -23.95
C ARG A 44 12.37 -48.27 -23.81
N ASN A 45 13.61 -47.79 -23.92
CA ASN A 45 14.81 -48.62 -23.84
C ASN A 45 15.00 -49.21 -22.42
N LEU A 46 14.70 -48.44 -21.37
CA LEU A 46 14.80 -48.89 -19.98
C LEU A 46 13.58 -49.70 -19.50
N ARG A 47 12.57 -49.91 -20.35
CA ARG A 47 11.26 -50.52 -20.03
C ARG A 47 10.62 -49.93 -18.76
N LYS A 48 10.67 -48.60 -18.61
CA LYS A 48 10.08 -47.87 -17.46
C LYS A 48 8.80 -47.13 -17.87
N THR A 49 7.87 -47.02 -16.92
CA THR A 49 6.57 -46.36 -17.12
C THR A 49 6.75 -44.89 -17.51
N CYS A 50 6.30 -44.54 -18.71
CA CYS A 50 6.42 -43.18 -19.24
C CYS A 50 5.09 -42.44 -19.05
N VAL A 51 5.05 -41.52 -18.09
CA VAL A 51 3.86 -40.69 -17.80
C VAL A 51 4.23 -39.23 -17.95
N TYR A 52 3.36 -38.45 -18.60
CA TYR A 52 3.43 -37.00 -18.65
C TYR A 52 2.22 -36.44 -17.87
N THR A 53 2.41 -35.92 -16.65
CA THR A 53 1.30 -35.37 -15.86
C THR A 53 1.01 -33.91 -16.21
N ASP A 54 -0.17 -33.67 -16.79
CA ASP A 54 -0.65 -32.37 -17.23
C ASP A 54 -1.21 -31.54 -16.06
N LEU A 55 -0.33 -30.79 -15.38
CA LEU A 55 -0.65 -29.99 -14.18
C LEU A 55 -1.82 -28.99 -14.40
N ARG A 56 -2.08 -28.59 -15.65
CA ARG A 56 -3.16 -27.65 -16.01
C ARG A 56 -4.57 -28.25 -15.86
N ARG A 57 -4.72 -29.57 -15.78
CA ARG A 57 -6.05 -30.22 -15.66
C ARG A 57 -6.56 -30.36 -14.22
N SER A 58 -5.68 -30.35 -13.21
CA SER A 58 -6.08 -30.57 -11.81
C SER A 58 -6.97 -29.43 -11.27
N ARG A 59 -6.57 -28.17 -11.47
CA ARG A 59 -7.34 -26.99 -11.03
C ARG A 59 -8.74 -26.88 -11.67
N ARG A 60 -9.01 -27.52 -12.82
CA ARG A 60 -10.35 -27.51 -13.46
C ARG A 60 -11.35 -28.51 -12.88
N ARG A 61 -10.95 -29.44 -12.00
CA ARG A 61 -11.86 -30.43 -11.39
C ARG A 61 -12.33 -30.11 -9.96
N ARG A 62 -11.92 -28.98 -9.36
CA ARG A 62 -12.41 -28.55 -8.03
C ARG A 62 -13.60 -27.58 -8.06
N ASN A 63 -13.97 -27.03 -9.22
CA ASN A 63 -15.08 -26.07 -9.36
C ASN A 63 -16.31 -26.67 -10.06
N SER A 64 -16.61 -27.96 -9.84
CA SER A 64 -17.76 -28.63 -10.47
C SER A 64 -18.32 -29.76 -9.61
N VAL A 65 -18.93 -29.41 -8.47
CA VAL A 65 -19.83 -30.28 -7.70
C VAL A 65 -21.08 -29.48 -7.34
N GLU A 66 -22.17 -29.79 -8.05
CA GLU A 66 -23.58 -29.80 -7.64
C GLU A 66 -24.20 -28.61 -6.87
N LYS A 67 -25.26 -28.03 -7.46
CA LYS A 67 -26.46 -27.60 -6.74
C LYS A 67 -27.64 -28.48 -7.20
N PRO A 68 -28.56 -28.88 -6.30
CA PRO A 68 -29.66 -29.79 -6.64
C PRO A 68 -30.81 -29.10 -7.37
N THR A 69 -31.62 -29.91 -8.08
CA THR A 69 -32.94 -29.52 -8.61
C THR A 69 -34.04 -29.75 -7.56
N PRO A 70 -35.27 -29.25 -7.81
CA PRO A 70 -36.28 -30.17 -8.34
C PRO A 70 -37.17 -29.60 -9.46
N SER A 71 -37.95 -30.49 -10.09
CA SER A 71 -39.05 -30.22 -11.04
C SER A 71 -40.26 -29.53 -10.37
N GLY A 72 -41.12 -28.74 -11.03
CA GLY A 72 -41.12 -28.25 -12.42
C GLY A 72 -42.35 -28.67 -13.26
N HIS A 73 -43.02 -27.74 -13.96
CA HIS A 73 -44.00 -28.06 -15.03
C HIS A 73 -44.32 -26.90 -16.00
N ARG A 74 -44.23 -27.21 -17.31
CA ARG A 74 -45.10 -26.84 -18.46
C ARG A 74 -45.65 -25.40 -18.66
N ARG A 75 -45.42 -24.90 -19.89
CA ARG A 75 -46.33 -24.10 -20.76
C ARG A 75 -46.59 -22.64 -20.35
N ASP A 76 -46.87 -21.69 -21.26
CA ASP A 76 -46.74 -21.62 -22.73
C ASP A 76 -46.38 -20.17 -23.13
N ALA A 77 -46.15 -19.86 -24.41
CA ALA A 77 -45.76 -18.52 -24.89
C ALA A 77 -46.97 -17.58 -25.15
N ILE A 78 -46.75 -16.25 -25.16
CA ILE A 78 -47.31 -15.24 -26.11
C ILE A 78 -46.81 -13.81 -25.76
N ASN A 79 -47.01 -12.86 -26.69
CA ASN A 79 -46.45 -11.50 -26.72
C ASN A 79 -47.17 -10.44 -25.84
N ALA A 80 -46.53 -9.25 -25.79
CA ALA A 80 -47.12 -7.90 -25.94
C ALA A 80 -47.13 -6.94 -24.73
N ALA A 81 -46.24 -5.94 -24.81
CA ALA A 81 -46.48 -4.49 -24.76
C ALA A 81 -47.52 -3.82 -23.81
N ARG A 82 -47.03 -2.71 -23.23
CA ARG A 82 -47.66 -1.38 -23.03
C ARG A 82 -48.33 -0.97 -21.70
N ASP A 83 -48.09 0.32 -21.44
CA ASP A 83 -48.87 1.38 -20.78
C ASP A 83 -49.20 1.35 -19.26
N SER A 84 -48.91 2.50 -18.63
CA SER A 84 -49.45 2.95 -17.35
C SER A 84 -50.86 3.55 -17.53
N PRO A 85 -51.61 3.80 -16.44
CA PRO A 85 -51.88 5.21 -16.08
C PRO A 85 -51.92 5.48 -14.56
N ALA A 86 -52.15 6.74 -14.18
CA ALA A 86 -52.29 7.21 -12.80
C ALA A 86 -53.54 8.09 -12.61
N LEU A 87 -54.05 8.19 -11.38
CA LEU A 87 -55.03 9.18 -10.87
C LEU A 87 -54.70 9.48 -9.38
N ILE A 88 -54.83 10.67 -8.75
CA ILE A 88 -55.75 11.84 -8.86
C ILE A 88 -57.09 11.57 -8.14
N LEU A 89 -57.56 12.29 -7.11
CA LEU A 89 -57.11 13.53 -6.38
C LEU A 89 -57.46 13.34 -4.85
N GLN A 90 -57.68 14.27 -3.88
CA GLN A 90 -57.85 15.73 -3.75
C GLN A 90 -57.71 16.21 -2.27
N SER A 91 -57.67 17.53 -2.02
CA SER A 91 -57.72 18.18 -0.69
C SER A 91 -58.90 19.18 -0.58
N PRO A 92 -59.33 19.57 0.64
CA PRO A 92 -60.00 20.85 0.93
C PRO A 92 -59.07 21.82 1.72
N ALA A 93 -59.52 23.06 1.99
CA ALA A 93 -58.63 24.16 2.38
C ALA A 93 -59.24 25.21 3.36
N PHE A 94 -58.33 25.97 4.00
CA PHE A 94 -58.46 27.33 4.58
C PHE A 94 -59.53 27.64 5.64
N GLU A 95 -59.08 28.09 6.81
CA GLU A 95 -59.42 29.40 7.41
C GLU A 95 -58.37 29.78 8.49
N ALA A 96 -58.38 31.03 9.00
CA ALA A 96 -57.32 31.54 9.88
C ALA A 96 -57.77 32.65 10.85
N ALA A 97 -57.30 32.61 12.11
CA ALA A 97 -57.09 33.80 12.97
C ALA A 97 -56.36 33.47 14.31
N HIS A 98 -55.79 34.52 14.92
CA HIS A 98 -55.37 34.69 16.34
C HIS A 98 -54.15 33.94 16.91
N SER A 99 -53.23 34.72 17.50
CA SER A 99 -52.21 34.31 18.49
C SER A 99 -52.71 34.58 19.92
N PRO A 100 -52.08 34.02 20.99
CA PRO A 100 -51.00 34.77 21.64
C PRO A 100 -49.84 33.95 22.29
N VAL A 101 -48.64 34.56 22.29
CA VAL A 101 -47.62 34.59 23.37
C VAL A 101 -47.07 33.27 23.99
N THR A 102 -45.81 32.98 23.62
CA THR A 102 -44.63 32.44 24.39
C THR A 102 -44.78 31.94 25.85
N PRO A 103 -43.93 30.98 26.36
CA PRO A 103 -42.50 30.83 25.98
C PRO A 103 -41.86 29.42 25.87
N PHE A 104 -40.88 29.35 24.97
CA PHE A 104 -39.52 28.81 25.16
C PHE A 104 -39.27 27.64 26.14
N VAL A 105 -38.95 26.47 25.58
CA VAL A 105 -38.04 25.49 26.21
C VAL A 105 -36.95 25.16 25.19
N ALA A 106 -35.69 25.45 25.52
CA ALA A 106 -34.57 25.11 24.64
C ALA A 106 -34.16 23.64 24.82
N CYS A 107 -34.26 22.85 23.76
CA CYS A 107 -33.60 21.54 23.71
C CYS A 107 -32.09 21.73 23.56
N THR A 108 -31.36 21.68 24.68
CA THR A 108 -29.89 21.68 24.70
C THR A 108 -29.35 20.37 24.17
N HIS A 109 -29.28 20.23 22.84
CA HIS A 109 -28.32 19.33 22.21
C HIS A 109 -26.97 20.04 22.18
N ALA A 110 -26.29 20.03 23.33
CA ALA A 110 -24.88 20.33 23.37
C ALA A 110 -24.15 19.24 22.58
N LEU A 111 -23.42 19.65 21.54
CA LEU A 111 -22.33 18.84 21.00
C LEU A 111 -21.41 18.45 22.16
N PRO A 112 -20.87 17.22 22.20
CA PRO A 112 -19.81 16.92 23.16
C PRO A 112 -18.67 17.93 22.96
N PRO A 113 -18.07 18.47 24.04
CA PRO A 113 -16.94 19.37 23.88
C PRO A 113 -15.85 18.62 23.12
N ALA A 114 -15.31 19.24 22.06
CA ALA A 114 -14.13 18.71 21.40
C ALA A 114 -13.06 18.49 22.47
N VAL A 115 -12.59 17.25 22.61
CA VAL A 115 -11.59 16.90 23.62
C VAL A 115 -10.29 17.54 23.17
N LEU A 116 -10.04 18.75 23.69
CA LEU A 116 -8.80 19.46 23.47
C LEU A 116 -7.65 18.54 23.88
N VAL A 117 -6.60 18.52 23.06
CA VAL A 117 -5.36 17.85 23.44
C VAL A 117 -4.85 18.53 24.70
N ASP A 118 -4.88 17.82 25.83
CA ASP A 118 -4.27 18.29 27.06
C ASP A 118 -2.79 18.54 26.78
N SER A 119 -2.34 19.79 26.92
CA SER A 119 -0.94 20.18 26.73
C SER A 119 -0.01 19.31 27.58
N HIS A 120 -0.46 18.87 28.76
CA HIS A 120 0.28 17.98 29.64
C HIS A 120 0.55 16.59 29.03
N LEU A 121 -0.30 16.10 28.11
CA LEU A 121 -0.09 14.85 27.38
C LEU A 121 1.06 15.00 26.39
N LEU A 122 1.11 16.10 25.63
CA LEU A 122 2.18 16.34 24.66
C LEU A 122 3.53 16.63 25.36
N THR A 123 3.53 17.31 26.50
CA THR A 123 4.75 17.52 27.31
C THR A 123 5.15 16.32 28.17
N SER A 124 4.57 15.13 27.94
CA SER A 124 4.82 13.95 28.77
C SER A 124 6.08 13.18 28.35
N ARG A 125 6.75 12.56 29.33
CA ARG A 125 7.96 11.73 29.12
C ARG A 125 7.78 10.63 28.05
N PRO A 126 6.60 9.97 27.90
CA PRO A 126 6.32 9.13 26.75
C PRO A 126 6.50 9.85 25.41
N VAL A 127 5.95 11.04 25.22
CA VAL A 127 6.05 11.79 23.95
C VAL A 127 7.50 12.19 23.65
N ASP A 128 8.29 12.55 24.65
CA ASP A 128 9.74 12.76 24.48
C ASP A 128 10.45 11.49 23.98
N ALA A 129 10.03 10.31 24.46
CA ALA A 129 10.59 9.03 24.04
C ALA A 129 10.14 8.62 22.63
N PHE A 130 8.92 8.98 22.20
CA PHE A 130 8.49 8.84 20.79
C PHE A 130 9.42 9.63 19.86
N TYR A 131 9.62 10.91 20.16
CA TYR A 131 10.47 11.79 19.34
C TYR A 131 11.95 11.39 19.36
N LYS A 132 12.40 10.67 20.41
CA LYS A 132 13.78 10.18 20.53
C LYS A 132 14.04 8.82 19.88
N PHE A 133 13.06 7.89 19.85
CA PHE A 133 13.31 6.48 19.54
C PHE A 133 12.39 5.85 18.47
N PHE A 134 11.39 6.61 17.98
CA PHE A 134 10.49 6.17 16.90
C PHE A 134 10.50 7.16 15.73
N PHE A 135 10.43 8.46 16.05
CA PHE A 135 10.34 9.52 15.04
C PHE A 135 11.48 9.52 14.00
N PRO A 136 12.76 9.23 14.32
CA PRO A 136 13.83 9.32 13.31
C PRO A 136 13.65 8.36 12.11
N GLY A 137 13.17 7.13 12.32
CA GLY A 137 12.80 6.18 11.25
C GLY A 137 11.38 6.33 10.70
N HIS A 138 10.57 7.20 11.32
CA HIS A 138 9.18 7.49 10.94
C HIS A 138 8.81 9.00 11.06
N PRO A 139 9.55 9.95 10.43
CA PRO A 139 9.37 11.39 10.61
C PRO A 139 8.30 11.92 9.65
N PHE A 140 7.06 11.43 9.79
CA PHE A 140 5.91 11.83 8.95
C PHE A 140 4.88 12.70 9.69
N VAL A 141 4.76 12.56 11.01
CA VAL A 141 4.08 13.54 11.87
C VAL A 141 4.91 14.83 12.00
N LEU A 142 4.32 15.94 12.47
CA LEU A 142 5.04 17.18 12.76
C LEU A 142 6.20 16.96 13.76
N PRO A 143 7.33 17.70 13.64
CA PRO A 143 8.36 17.74 14.67
C PRO A 143 7.82 18.26 16.00
N ARG A 144 8.39 17.82 17.14
CA ARG A 144 7.88 18.05 18.51
C ARG A 144 7.40 19.47 18.78
N GLU A 145 8.28 20.46 18.59
CA GLU A 145 7.98 21.87 18.90
C GLU A 145 6.90 22.45 17.96
N HIS A 146 6.86 22.00 16.70
CA HIS A 146 5.85 22.39 15.73
C HIS A 146 4.48 21.77 16.04
N LEU A 147 4.44 20.50 16.49
CA LEU A 147 3.21 19.85 16.94
C LEU A 147 2.65 20.53 18.20
N MET A 148 3.51 20.82 19.19
CA MET A 148 3.15 21.55 20.41
C MET A 148 2.61 22.95 20.07
N SER A 149 3.39 23.75 19.36
CA SER A 149 3.01 25.11 18.97
C SER A 149 1.73 25.13 18.12
N ARG A 150 1.46 24.09 17.31
CA ARG A 150 0.18 23.96 16.63
C ARG A 150 -0.96 23.65 17.61
N SER A 151 -0.82 22.65 18.47
CA SER A 151 -1.86 22.25 19.45
C SER A 151 -2.29 23.36 20.41
N GLU A 152 -1.42 24.33 20.70
CA GLU A 152 -1.74 25.51 21.51
C GLU A 152 -2.50 26.60 20.73
N ARG A 153 -2.40 26.60 19.38
CA ARG A 153 -2.98 27.61 18.49
C ARG A 153 -4.24 27.13 17.75
N THR A 154 -4.40 25.83 17.52
CA THR A 154 -5.47 25.26 16.69
C THR A 154 -6.02 23.95 17.26
N THR A 155 -7.28 23.63 16.94
CA THR A 155 -8.00 22.44 17.44
C THR A 155 -8.11 21.33 16.38
N ASP A 156 -7.19 21.29 15.42
CA ASP A 156 -7.17 20.35 14.29
C ASP A 156 -6.27 19.12 14.51
N VAL A 157 -5.24 19.26 15.35
CA VAL A 157 -4.44 18.15 15.87
C VAL A 157 -5.38 17.23 16.68
N SER A 158 -5.63 16.01 16.19
CA SER A 158 -6.62 15.13 16.80
C SER A 158 -6.12 14.50 18.10
N TYR A 159 -7.04 14.34 19.06
CA TYR A 159 -6.71 13.70 20.35
C TYR A 159 -6.26 12.23 20.19
N GLY A 160 -6.76 11.54 19.16
CA GLY A 160 -6.27 10.22 18.77
C GLY A 160 -4.80 10.21 18.35
N LEU A 161 -4.33 11.25 17.63
CA LEU A 161 -2.92 11.40 17.25
C LEU A 161 -2.03 11.61 18.50
N ALA A 162 -2.42 12.51 19.40
CA ALA A 162 -1.66 12.75 20.64
C ALA A 162 -1.56 11.48 21.51
N LEU A 163 -2.65 10.72 21.61
CA LEU A 163 -2.68 9.46 22.36
C LEU A 163 -1.87 8.34 21.73
N ILE A 164 -1.86 8.18 20.39
CA ILE A 164 -1.06 7.12 19.76
C ILE A 164 0.45 7.44 19.78
N ILE A 165 0.83 8.72 19.69
CA ILE A 165 2.20 9.20 19.91
C ILE A 165 2.65 8.87 21.36
N ALA A 166 1.84 9.22 22.36
CA ALA A 166 2.12 8.88 23.77
C ALA A 166 2.15 7.35 24.00
N PHE A 167 1.27 6.59 23.35
CA PHE A 167 1.26 5.13 23.43
C PHE A 167 2.55 4.50 22.90
N ILE A 168 3.02 4.90 21.71
CA ILE A 168 4.29 4.40 21.15
C ILE A 168 5.44 4.75 22.09
N GLY A 169 5.53 6.01 22.49
CA GLY A 169 6.54 6.48 23.44
C GLY A 169 6.55 5.71 24.77
N SER A 170 5.37 5.34 25.27
CA SER A 170 5.22 4.58 26.53
C SER A 170 5.89 3.20 26.51
N LYS A 171 6.14 2.62 25.33
CA LYS A 171 6.85 1.34 25.19
C LYS A 171 8.34 1.46 25.52
N TYR A 172 8.96 2.58 25.16
CA TYR A 172 10.37 2.87 25.42
C TYR A 172 10.61 3.35 26.86
N THR A 173 9.61 3.95 27.51
CA THR A 173 9.71 4.40 28.92
C THR A 173 9.25 3.36 29.94
N HIS A 174 8.55 2.30 29.49
CA HIS A 174 7.80 1.35 30.30
C HIS A 174 6.77 2.04 31.22
N ASP A 175 6.02 3.00 30.67
CA ASP A 175 5.02 3.77 31.42
C ASP A 175 3.85 2.89 31.89
N SER A 176 3.39 3.11 33.12
CA SER A 176 2.23 2.40 33.67
C SER A 176 0.93 2.70 32.93
N LEU A 177 0.81 3.88 32.29
CA LEU A 177 -0.37 4.31 31.54
C LEU A 177 -0.39 3.81 30.08
N SER A 178 0.52 2.89 29.71
CA SER A 178 0.64 2.35 28.36
C SER A 178 -0.64 1.65 27.85
N SER A 179 -1.47 1.12 28.73
CA SER A 179 -2.74 0.48 28.35
C SER A 179 -3.83 1.53 28.06
N GLU A 180 -3.83 2.60 28.86
CA GLU A 180 -4.79 3.69 28.86
C GLU A 180 -4.60 4.56 27.61
N TYR A 181 -3.36 4.89 27.24
CA TYR A 181 -3.06 5.57 25.97
C TYR A 181 -3.53 4.74 24.76
N ARG A 182 -3.29 3.41 24.77
CA ARG A 182 -3.75 2.51 23.70
C ARG A 182 -5.28 2.49 23.58
N GLN A 183 -5.98 2.26 24.68
CA GLN A 183 -7.44 2.20 24.72
C GLN A 183 -8.09 3.54 24.36
N GLY A 184 -7.46 4.66 24.73
CA GLY A 184 -7.89 5.99 24.30
C GLY A 184 -7.75 6.19 22.79
N ALA A 185 -6.58 5.86 22.23
CA ALA A 185 -6.31 5.96 20.80
C ALA A 185 -7.23 5.06 19.96
N GLU A 186 -7.36 3.78 20.33
CA GLU A 186 -8.26 2.84 19.62
C GLU A 186 -9.73 3.29 19.68
N ARG A 187 -10.17 3.90 20.78
CA ARG A 187 -11.52 4.49 20.88
C ARG A 187 -11.67 5.69 19.94
N ALA A 188 -10.77 6.67 20.04
CA ALA A 188 -10.81 7.89 19.25
C ALA A 188 -10.72 7.64 17.72
N LEU A 189 -10.08 6.54 17.31
CA LEU A 189 -9.92 6.15 15.91
C LEU A 189 -10.97 5.15 15.40
N SER A 190 -11.88 4.68 16.27
CA SER A 190 -13.02 3.82 15.91
C SER A 190 -14.30 4.58 15.49
N GLU A 191 -14.30 5.91 15.65
CA GLU A 191 -15.40 6.78 15.25
C GLU A 191 -15.31 7.16 13.75
N GLN A 192 -16.34 7.84 13.21
CA GLN A 192 -16.29 8.35 11.84
C GLN A 192 -15.32 9.53 11.76
N LEU A 193 -14.09 9.26 11.34
CA LEU A 193 -13.04 10.27 11.21
C LEU A 193 -13.30 11.23 10.05
N VAL A 194 -12.88 12.48 10.24
CA VAL A 194 -12.80 13.50 9.17
C VAL A 194 -11.58 13.20 8.29
N PRO A 195 -11.71 13.23 6.94
CA PRO A 195 -10.58 13.12 6.03
C PRO A 195 -9.60 14.29 6.19
N ASN A 196 -8.51 14.07 6.92
CA ASN A 196 -7.41 15.02 7.09
C ASN A 196 -6.11 14.30 7.45
N GLY A 197 -4.97 14.98 7.27
CA GLY A 197 -3.65 14.39 7.46
C GLY A 197 -3.38 13.91 8.89
N PHE A 198 -3.88 14.59 9.94
CA PHE A 198 -3.67 14.15 11.34
C PHE A 198 -4.39 12.83 11.66
N ASN A 199 -5.58 12.61 11.10
CA ASN A 199 -6.30 11.35 11.26
C ASN A 199 -5.67 10.21 10.44
N VAL A 200 -5.18 10.50 9.24
CA VAL A 200 -4.36 9.55 8.45
C VAL A 200 -3.09 9.16 9.23
N GLN A 201 -2.37 10.15 9.77
CA GLN A 201 -1.20 9.93 10.63
C GLN A 201 -1.51 9.02 11.82
N ALA A 202 -2.61 9.29 12.53
CA ALA A 202 -2.98 8.54 13.72
C ALA A 202 -3.35 7.07 13.39
N LEU A 203 -4.06 6.83 12.28
CA LEU A 203 -4.35 5.48 11.78
C LEU A 203 -3.07 4.75 11.37
N MET A 204 -2.12 5.41 10.70
CA MET A 204 -0.83 4.81 10.33
C MET A 204 -0.02 4.37 11.55
N LEU A 205 0.10 5.23 12.56
CA LEU A 205 0.76 4.90 13.83
C LEU A 205 0.07 3.72 14.54
N LEU A 206 -1.27 3.66 14.51
CA LEU A 206 -2.01 2.52 15.05
C LEU A 206 -1.74 1.23 14.24
N ALA A 207 -1.76 1.28 12.90
CA ALA A 207 -1.47 0.13 12.04
C ALA A 207 -0.06 -0.44 12.29
N LEU A 208 0.96 0.43 12.37
CA LEU A 208 2.34 0.03 12.67
C LEU A 208 2.46 -0.65 14.05
N THR A 209 1.84 -0.09 15.10
CA THR A 209 1.90 -0.70 16.44
C THR A 209 1.14 -2.03 16.55
N LEU A 210 0.03 -2.19 15.82
CA LEU A 210 -0.69 -3.46 15.73
C LEU A 210 0.15 -4.52 15.01
N GLU A 211 0.84 -4.16 13.94
CA GLU A 211 1.73 -5.06 13.20
C GLU A 211 2.87 -5.57 14.07
N TRP A 212 3.55 -4.66 14.79
CA TRP A 212 4.65 -5.01 15.69
C TRP A 212 4.18 -5.77 16.95
N SER A 213 2.88 -5.68 17.28
CA SER A 213 2.24 -6.49 18.32
C SER A 213 1.79 -7.89 17.83
N GLY A 214 1.94 -8.19 16.53
CA GLY A 214 1.48 -9.44 15.92
C GLY A 214 -0.03 -9.50 15.62
N GLU A 215 -0.73 -8.36 15.68
CA GLU A 215 -2.17 -8.25 15.42
C GLU A 215 -2.46 -8.04 13.93
N ASN A 216 -1.79 -8.82 13.06
CA ASN A 216 -1.59 -8.57 11.63
C ASN A 216 -2.88 -8.35 10.81
N GLU A 217 -4.00 -8.96 11.20
CA GLU A 217 -5.31 -8.75 10.55
C GLU A 217 -5.93 -7.39 10.92
N ARG A 218 -5.81 -6.98 12.20
CA ARG A 218 -6.23 -5.64 12.64
C ARG A 218 -5.33 -4.57 12.03
N ALA A 219 -4.01 -4.82 12.02
CA ALA A 219 -3.03 -3.91 11.42
C ALA A 219 -3.37 -3.62 9.94
N ALA A 220 -3.67 -4.67 9.16
CA ALA A 220 -4.09 -4.53 7.77
C ALA A 220 -5.42 -3.77 7.64
N ALA A 221 -6.42 -4.05 8.47
CA ALA A 221 -7.70 -3.35 8.44
C ALA A 221 -7.57 -1.84 8.74
N ILE A 222 -6.75 -1.46 9.72
CA ILE A 222 -6.46 -0.05 10.04
C ILE A 222 -5.64 0.62 8.92
N LEU A 223 -4.73 -0.11 8.27
CA LEU A 223 -4.00 0.43 7.12
C LEU A 223 -4.92 0.67 5.91
N GLU A 224 -5.87 -0.22 5.61
CA GLU A 224 -6.90 0.03 4.58
C GLU A 224 -7.74 1.27 4.92
N GLN A 225 -8.09 1.49 6.20
CA GLN A 225 -8.77 2.70 6.66
C GLN A 225 -7.91 3.95 6.45
N ALA A 226 -6.60 3.89 6.75
CA ALA A 226 -5.67 4.99 6.51
C ALA A 226 -5.53 5.33 5.01
N LYS A 227 -5.43 4.31 4.14
CA LYS A 227 -5.40 4.47 2.68
C LYS A 227 -6.67 5.11 2.14
N ALA A 228 -7.83 4.62 2.56
CA ALA A 228 -9.11 5.19 2.16
C ALA A 228 -9.23 6.67 2.56
N LEU A 229 -8.89 6.99 3.82
CA LEU A 229 -8.98 8.34 4.36
C LEU A 229 -7.98 9.32 3.70
N GLY A 230 -6.77 8.86 3.37
CA GLY A 230 -5.77 9.67 2.65
C GLY A 230 -6.15 9.94 1.20
N LEU A 231 -6.74 8.97 0.51
CA LEU A 231 -7.25 9.13 -0.86
C LEU A 231 -8.52 10.00 -0.91
N GLU A 232 -9.40 9.90 0.10
CA GLU A 232 -10.59 10.75 0.25
C GLU A 232 -10.21 12.21 0.56
N ALA A 233 -9.19 12.43 1.39
CA ALA A 233 -8.61 13.75 1.62
C ALA A 233 -7.84 14.31 0.39
N GLY A 234 -7.47 13.45 -0.56
CA GLY A 234 -6.74 13.84 -1.76
C GLY A 234 -5.23 14.01 -1.55
N MET A 235 -4.63 13.33 -0.58
CA MET A 235 -3.21 13.48 -0.22
C MET A 235 -2.23 13.08 -1.33
N GLN A 236 -2.68 12.33 -2.34
CA GLN A 236 -1.90 11.96 -3.53
C GLN A 236 -1.66 13.11 -4.54
N ASN A 237 -2.32 14.26 -4.35
CA ASN A 237 -2.22 15.40 -5.26
C ASN A 237 -1.25 16.44 -4.67
N ARG A 238 -0.28 16.93 -5.45
CA ARG A 238 0.74 17.90 -5.02
C ARG A 238 0.19 19.12 -4.29
N ASN A 239 -0.91 19.67 -4.81
CA ASN A 239 -1.55 20.87 -4.26
C ASN A 239 -2.07 20.67 -2.83
N PHE A 240 -2.41 19.43 -2.43
CA PHE A 240 -2.93 19.11 -1.10
C PHE A 240 -2.06 19.70 0.02
N ALA A 241 -0.74 19.60 -0.14
CA ALA A 241 0.22 20.10 0.84
C ALA A 241 0.04 21.60 1.10
N ALA A 242 -0.01 22.42 0.04
CA ALA A 242 -0.19 23.87 0.13
C ALA A 242 -1.61 24.26 0.56
N ASP A 243 -2.63 23.63 -0.04
CA ASP A 243 -4.05 23.91 0.24
C ASP A 243 -4.42 23.65 1.71
N HIS A 244 -3.80 22.65 2.34
CA HIS A 244 -4.02 22.27 3.75
C HIS A 244 -2.86 22.63 4.69
N GLY A 245 -1.82 23.30 4.19
CA GLY A 245 -0.66 23.74 4.98
C GLY A 245 -0.90 25.03 5.76
N CYS A 246 -1.92 25.81 5.40
CA CYS A 246 -2.19 27.14 5.96
C CYS A 246 -1.01 28.14 5.84
N GLY A 247 -0.07 27.91 4.91
CA GLY A 247 1.18 28.66 4.79
C GLY A 247 2.26 28.28 5.81
N ASP A 248 2.04 27.26 6.63
CA ASP A 248 3.04 26.66 7.52
C ASP A 248 3.81 25.58 6.74
N LYS A 249 4.99 25.94 6.23
CA LYS A 249 5.83 25.05 5.40
C LYS A 249 6.15 23.71 6.08
N VAL A 250 6.25 23.66 7.41
CA VAL A 250 6.55 22.43 8.14
C VAL A 250 5.33 21.52 8.16
N LEU A 251 4.12 22.08 8.15
CA LEU A 251 2.90 21.31 7.93
C LEU A 251 2.78 20.83 6.48
N GLU A 252 3.08 21.68 5.49
CA GLU A 252 3.14 21.28 4.07
C GLU A 252 4.09 20.08 3.85
N GLU A 253 5.25 20.10 4.53
CA GLU A 253 6.23 19.01 4.51
C GLU A 253 5.73 17.76 5.26
N SER A 254 5.07 17.92 6.41
CA SER A 254 4.40 16.81 7.11
C SER A 254 3.34 16.13 6.23
N TRP A 255 2.61 16.89 5.41
CA TRP A 255 1.64 16.34 4.46
C TRP A 255 2.30 15.54 3.34
N ARG A 256 3.38 16.04 2.70
CA ARG A 256 4.17 15.27 1.73
C ARG A 256 4.71 13.98 2.33
N ARG A 257 5.31 14.06 3.53
CA ARG A 257 5.87 12.91 4.26
C ARG A 257 4.80 11.89 4.69
N THR A 258 3.60 12.35 5.04
CA THR A 258 2.48 11.46 5.39
C THR A 258 2.01 10.64 4.20
N TRP A 259 1.87 11.24 3.01
CA TRP A 259 1.55 10.49 1.79
C TRP A 259 2.64 9.46 1.47
N TRP A 260 3.91 9.88 1.51
CA TRP A 260 5.02 9.01 1.13
C TRP A 260 5.27 7.86 2.13
N GLU A 261 5.14 8.08 3.44
CA GLU A 261 5.17 6.98 4.42
C GLU A 261 3.99 6.03 4.25
N LEU A 262 2.79 6.53 3.89
CA LEU A 262 1.62 5.69 3.64
C LEU A 262 1.84 4.77 2.43
N TYR A 263 2.43 5.31 1.34
CA TYR A 263 2.87 4.55 0.17
C TYR A 263 3.91 3.48 0.53
N VAL A 264 4.96 3.86 1.28
CA VAL A 264 6.02 2.95 1.74
C VAL A 264 5.46 1.87 2.69
N THR A 265 4.50 2.22 3.55
CA THR A 265 3.87 1.27 4.49
C THR A 265 3.01 0.24 3.77
N ASP A 266 2.23 0.64 2.75
CA ASP A 266 1.47 -0.31 1.91
C ASP A 266 2.39 -1.28 1.15
N ALA A 267 3.52 -0.77 0.64
CA ALA A 267 4.56 -1.57 0.01
C ALA A 267 5.19 -2.60 0.98
N LEU A 268 5.58 -2.16 2.17
CA LEU A 268 6.15 -3.01 3.23
C LEU A 268 5.16 -4.09 3.69
N PHE A 269 3.90 -3.71 3.96
CA PHE A 269 2.85 -4.66 4.37
C PHE A 269 2.62 -5.73 3.31
N ALA A 270 2.65 -5.37 2.02
CA ALA A 270 2.55 -6.31 0.90
C ALA A 270 3.77 -7.23 0.80
N GLY A 271 4.99 -6.70 0.93
CA GLY A 271 6.23 -7.51 0.91
C GLY A 271 6.26 -8.55 2.04
N ILE A 272 6.01 -8.12 3.28
CA ILE A 272 5.95 -8.97 4.48
C ILE A 272 4.89 -10.08 4.36
N ARG A 273 3.74 -9.78 3.74
CA ARG A 273 2.63 -10.74 3.51
C ARG A 273 2.78 -11.55 2.22
N HIS A 274 3.83 -11.31 1.43
CA HIS A 274 4.04 -11.89 0.10
C HIS A 274 2.86 -11.68 -0.86
N LEU A 275 2.25 -10.50 -0.83
CA LEU A 275 1.16 -10.10 -1.74
C LEU A 275 1.70 -9.80 -3.15
N PRO A 276 0.92 -10.04 -4.21
CA PRO A 276 1.36 -9.85 -5.60
C PRO A 276 1.53 -8.38 -6.02
N THR A 277 1.04 -7.43 -5.23
CA THR A 277 1.09 -5.98 -5.45
C THR A 277 0.60 -5.29 -4.16
N PHE A 278 0.79 -3.97 -4.06
CA PHE A 278 0.13 -3.11 -3.06
C PHE A 278 -0.84 -2.15 -3.77
N THR A 279 -1.75 -1.53 -3.02
CA THR A 279 -2.83 -0.70 -3.58
C THR A 279 -2.29 0.62 -4.12
N LEU A 280 -1.46 1.31 -3.33
CA LEU A 280 -0.98 2.65 -3.67
C LEU A 280 0.03 2.66 -4.82
N TRP A 281 0.60 1.51 -5.18
CA TRP A 281 1.43 1.36 -6.39
C TRP A 281 0.70 1.69 -7.70
N GLN A 282 -0.63 1.58 -7.70
CA GLN A 282 -1.47 1.83 -8.88
C GLN A 282 -2.19 3.19 -8.82
N VAL A 283 -1.88 4.03 -7.81
CA VAL A 283 -2.41 5.38 -7.69
C VAL A 283 -1.47 6.34 -8.42
N ASP A 284 -2.03 7.11 -9.36
CA ASP A 284 -1.33 8.24 -9.98
C ASP A 284 -1.21 9.36 -8.94
N ALA A 285 0.02 9.84 -8.70
CA ALA A 285 0.34 10.76 -7.62
C ALA A 285 1.49 11.70 -8.01
N ASP A 286 1.28 13.00 -7.91
CA ASP A 286 2.24 14.05 -8.30
C ASP A 286 2.88 14.78 -7.11
N VAL A 287 2.72 14.25 -5.89
CA VAL A 287 3.28 14.78 -4.63
C VAL A 287 4.80 14.96 -4.75
N ASP A 288 5.29 16.14 -4.39
CA ASP A 288 6.73 16.43 -4.40
C ASP A 288 7.50 15.57 -3.37
N MET A 289 8.79 15.40 -3.63
CA MET A 289 9.71 14.63 -2.81
C MET A 289 10.00 15.35 -1.47
N PRO A 290 10.04 14.65 -0.32
CA PRO A 290 10.39 15.24 0.96
C PRO A 290 11.79 15.84 0.98
N CYS A 291 12.02 16.84 1.84
CA CYS A 291 13.35 17.40 2.12
C CYS A 291 14.18 16.45 3.00
N GLU A 292 15.41 16.83 3.39
CA GLU A 292 16.20 16.04 4.36
C GLU A 292 15.56 16.06 5.76
N GLU A 293 15.84 15.03 6.56
CA GLU A 293 15.35 14.86 7.93
C GLU A 293 15.71 16.05 8.83
N GLU A 294 16.96 16.52 8.76
CA GLU A 294 17.46 17.64 9.56
C GLU A 294 16.76 18.96 9.18
N GLN A 295 16.56 19.19 7.86
CA GLN A 295 15.81 20.36 7.36
C GLN A 295 14.36 20.37 7.85
N TYR A 296 13.72 19.20 7.91
CA TYR A 296 12.35 19.06 8.40
C TYR A 296 12.26 19.33 9.92
N ILE A 297 13.21 18.80 10.70
CA ILE A 297 13.26 18.97 12.16
C ILE A 297 13.55 20.43 12.54
N GLU A 298 14.47 21.10 11.86
CA GLU A 298 14.82 22.52 12.07
C GLU A 298 13.76 23.49 11.49
N GLY A 299 12.82 23.00 10.67
CA GLY A 299 11.81 23.81 9.99
C GLY A 299 12.33 24.62 8.79
N VAL A 300 13.57 24.37 8.34
CA VAL A 300 14.23 25.07 7.23
C VAL A 300 13.85 24.41 5.90
N ILE A 301 12.55 24.43 5.58
CA ILE A 301 11.99 23.70 4.44
C ILE A 301 12.41 24.36 3.11
N PRO A 302 13.15 23.65 2.23
CA PRO A 302 13.56 24.16 0.92
C PRO A 302 12.38 24.26 -0.06
N LEU A 303 12.65 24.61 -1.33
CA LEU A 303 11.69 24.35 -2.39
C LEU A 303 11.63 22.83 -2.63
N PRO A 304 10.45 22.18 -2.61
CA PRO A 304 10.35 20.76 -2.92
C PRO A 304 10.79 20.44 -4.35
N ARG A 305 11.49 19.32 -4.55
CA ARG A 305 11.77 18.76 -5.89
C ARG A 305 10.67 17.77 -6.27
N THR A 306 10.30 17.72 -7.53
CA THR A 306 9.27 16.83 -8.07
C THR A 306 9.78 15.38 -8.22
N LEU A 307 8.86 14.42 -8.34
CA LEU A 307 9.21 13.04 -8.70
C LEU A 307 9.85 12.93 -10.10
N ALA A 308 9.50 13.83 -11.02
CA ALA A 308 10.08 13.86 -12.36
C ALA A 308 11.57 14.26 -12.33
N GLU A 309 11.94 15.28 -11.56
CA GLU A 309 13.35 15.66 -11.34
C GLU A 309 14.14 14.53 -10.65
N TYR A 310 13.47 13.71 -9.82
CA TYR A 310 14.09 12.52 -9.23
C TYR A 310 14.32 11.41 -10.28
N ASP A 311 13.39 11.17 -11.19
CA ASP A 311 13.56 10.17 -12.25
C ASP A 311 14.61 10.60 -13.29
N ASP A 312 14.69 11.89 -13.64
CA ASP A 312 15.68 12.46 -14.55
C ASP A 312 17.07 12.71 -13.90
N ARG A 313 17.27 12.38 -12.61
CA ARG A 313 18.52 12.63 -11.85
C ARG A 313 19.82 12.10 -12.48
N GLY A 314 19.72 11.14 -13.41
CA GLY A 314 20.87 10.63 -14.17
C GLY A 314 21.41 11.59 -15.23
N PHE A 315 20.75 12.73 -15.46
CA PHE A 315 21.13 13.77 -16.41
C PHE A 315 21.47 15.12 -15.73
N ASP A 316 21.39 15.20 -14.41
CA ASP A 316 21.68 16.42 -13.64
C ASP A 316 23.20 16.70 -13.68
N GLU A 317 23.62 17.94 -14.02
CA GLU A 317 25.05 18.30 -14.06
C GLU A 317 25.61 18.61 -12.66
N ASP A 318 24.73 18.99 -11.72
CA ASP A 318 25.05 19.23 -10.32
C ASP A 318 24.86 17.95 -9.48
N ASP A 319 25.87 17.54 -8.69
CA ASP A 319 25.85 16.37 -7.78
C ASP A 319 24.98 16.62 -6.51
N VAL A 320 23.82 17.27 -6.69
CA VAL A 320 22.85 17.62 -5.65
C VAL A 320 21.94 16.42 -5.43
N GLY A 321 22.43 15.49 -4.63
CA GLY A 321 21.69 14.30 -4.19
C GLY A 321 20.36 14.65 -3.49
N PHE A 322 19.42 13.71 -3.55
CA PHE A 322 18.10 13.86 -2.95
C PHE A 322 18.05 13.44 -1.47
N SER A 323 16.91 13.68 -0.83
CA SER A 323 16.68 13.28 0.56
C SER A 323 16.78 11.78 0.77
N SER A 324 17.08 11.34 1.99
CA SER A 324 17.10 9.91 2.31
C SER A 324 15.71 9.29 2.13
N TYR A 325 14.67 10.08 2.39
CA TYR A 325 13.28 9.78 2.05
C TYR A 325 13.05 9.50 0.54
N ALA A 326 13.68 10.26 -0.36
CA ALA A 326 13.51 10.06 -1.80
C ALA A 326 14.04 8.69 -2.26
N TYR A 327 15.18 8.25 -1.72
CA TYR A 327 15.72 6.93 -2.01
C TYR A 327 14.86 5.81 -1.41
N LEU A 328 14.24 6.02 -0.24
CA LEU A 328 13.24 5.12 0.34
C LEU A 328 11.99 4.99 -0.55
N ILE A 329 11.43 6.12 -1.02
CA ILE A 329 10.31 6.14 -1.96
C ILE A 329 10.64 5.33 -3.22
N ASP A 330 11.84 5.51 -3.78
CA ASP A 330 12.25 4.76 -4.98
C ASP A 330 12.37 3.25 -4.71
N THR A 331 12.92 2.83 -3.56
CA THR A 331 12.93 1.40 -3.21
C THR A 331 11.52 0.81 -3.07
N ALA A 332 10.52 1.57 -2.61
CA ALA A 332 9.13 1.13 -2.58
C ALA A 332 8.49 1.04 -3.99
N ARG A 333 8.83 1.96 -4.92
CA ARG A 333 8.44 1.88 -6.34
C ARG A 333 9.04 0.64 -7.03
N ILE A 334 10.30 0.34 -6.71
CA ILE A 334 11.03 -0.85 -7.18
C ILE A 334 10.38 -2.13 -6.62
N LEU A 335 10.09 -2.19 -5.32
CA LEU A 335 9.41 -3.31 -4.68
C LEU A 335 8.06 -3.61 -5.36
N GLY A 336 7.23 -2.60 -5.64
CA GLY A 336 5.96 -2.79 -6.36
C GLY A 336 6.14 -3.40 -7.76
N THR A 337 7.19 -2.97 -8.47
CA THR A 337 7.59 -3.53 -9.78
C THR A 337 8.02 -5.01 -9.66
N ALA A 338 8.77 -5.35 -8.61
CA ALA A 338 9.24 -6.71 -8.34
C ALA A 338 8.09 -7.67 -7.93
N LEU A 339 7.18 -7.22 -7.05
CA LEU A 339 6.00 -8.01 -6.64
C LEU A 339 5.11 -8.33 -7.85
N ALA A 340 4.84 -7.34 -8.72
CA ALA A 340 4.07 -7.53 -9.94
C ALA A 340 4.74 -8.50 -10.93
N ALA A 341 6.08 -8.51 -11.00
CA ALA A 341 6.83 -9.51 -11.77
C ALA A 341 6.64 -10.94 -11.21
N GLY A 342 6.55 -11.07 -9.88
CA GLY A 342 6.34 -12.33 -9.17
C GLY A 342 5.03 -13.03 -9.49
N ASP A 343 3.89 -12.32 -9.46
CA ASP A 343 2.59 -12.90 -9.82
C ASP A 343 2.53 -13.33 -11.29
N ILE A 344 3.05 -12.46 -12.17
CA ILE A 344 3.03 -12.65 -13.62
C ILE A 344 4.06 -13.72 -14.06
N ALA A 345 4.90 -14.26 -13.17
CA ALA A 345 5.93 -15.26 -13.48
C ALA A 345 5.39 -16.53 -14.19
N ASN A 346 4.09 -16.84 -14.08
CA ASN A 346 3.43 -17.93 -14.81
C ASN A 346 3.01 -17.57 -16.27
N LYS A 347 3.21 -16.32 -16.70
CA LYS A 347 2.81 -15.74 -18.00
C LYS A 347 3.84 -14.69 -18.49
N SER A 348 5.03 -15.15 -18.91
CA SER A 348 6.03 -14.33 -19.61
C SER A 348 6.43 -13.00 -18.93
N ALA A 349 6.63 -13.00 -17.61
CA ALA A 349 7.09 -11.83 -16.82
C ALA A 349 8.50 -11.29 -17.17
N TYR A 350 9.15 -11.76 -18.23
CA TYR A 350 10.56 -11.44 -18.54
C TYR A 350 10.82 -9.93 -18.67
N SER A 351 9.85 -9.15 -19.18
CA SER A 351 9.94 -7.68 -19.21
C SER A 351 9.90 -7.05 -17.82
N LEU A 352 9.05 -7.56 -16.91
CA LEU A 352 8.90 -7.01 -15.55
C LEU A 352 10.09 -7.39 -14.65
N VAL A 353 10.57 -8.64 -14.75
CA VAL A 353 11.80 -9.06 -14.06
C VAL A 353 12.98 -8.22 -14.51
N LYS A 354 13.16 -8.06 -15.84
CA LYS A 354 14.23 -7.19 -16.37
C LYS A 354 14.05 -5.72 -15.96
N SER A 355 12.83 -5.23 -15.80
CA SER A 355 12.57 -3.88 -15.31
C SER A 355 12.97 -3.73 -13.84
N ALA A 356 12.63 -4.70 -12.99
CA ALA A 356 13.05 -4.69 -11.57
C ALA A 356 14.59 -4.80 -11.45
N GLU A 357 15.23 -5.70 -12.20
CA GLU A 357 16.70 -5.82 -12.29
C GLU A 357 17.35 -4.48 -12.71
N ALA A 358 16.83 -3.84 -13.76
CA ALA A 358 17.35 -2.56 -14.25
C ALA A 358 17.15 -1.42 -13.23
N ASN A 359 16.00 -1.36 -12.55
CA ASN A 359 15.74 -0.31 -11.56
C ASN A 359 16.61 -0.49 -10.30
N LEU A 360 16.84 -1.72 -9.83
CA LEU A 360 17.78 -2.02 -8.74
C LEU A 360 19.21 -1.56 -9.10
N MET A 361 19.71 -1.92 -10.28
CA MET A 361 21.02 -1.47 -10.76
C MET A 361 21.09 0.06 -10.92
N SER A 362 20.00 0.70 -11.34
CA SER A 362 19.92 2.17 -11.46
C SER A 362 19.95 2.85 -10.09
N TRP A 363 19.28 2.29 -9.09
CA TRP A 363 19.26 2.84 -7.72
C TRP A 363 20.66 2.82 -7.10
N GLU A 364 21.36 1.69 -7.16
CA GLU A 364 22.74 1.57 -6.64
C GLU A 364 23.73 2.49 -7.39
N LEU A 365 23.59 2.59 -8.72
CA LEU A 365 24.45 3.43 -9.56
C LEU A 365 24.31 4.92 -9.22
N HIS A 366 23.07 5.41 -9.09
CA HIS A 366 22.75 6.82 -8.83
C HIS A 366 22.65 7.17 -7.34
N LEU A 367 23.10 6.29 -6.43
CA LEU A 367 23.17 6.56 -5.01
C LEU A 367 24.41 7.42 -4.69
N PRO A 368 24.26 8.65 -4.16
CA PRO A 368 25.37 9.54 -3.84
C PRO A 368 26.34 8.90 -2.85
N ARG A 369 27.62 9.27 -2.90
CA ARG A 369 28.67 8.64 -2.06
C ARG A 369 28.37 8.74 -0.57
N SER A 370 27.74 9.83 -0.14
CA SER A 370 27.28 10.09 1.23
C SER A 370 26.14 9.19 1.70
N LYS A 371 25.44 8.49 0.80
CA LYS A 371 24.26 7.66 1.10
C LYS A 371 24.45 6.17 0.81
N ARG A 372 25.67 5.75 0.48
CA ARG A 372 26.04 4.33 0.26
C ARG A 372 26.20 3.53 1.56
N ASP A 373 26.43 4.22 2.66
CA ASP A 373 26.43 3.67 4.02
C ASP A 373 25.39 4.46 4.83
N PRO A 374 24.42 3.81 5.49
CA PRO A 374 23.48 4.50 6.37
C PRO A 374 24.11 4.95 7.70
N VAL A 375 25.35 4.58 8.02
CA VAL A 375 26.08 5.09 9.18
C VAL A 375 26.76 6.43 8.83
N ARG A 376 26.32 7.51 9.50
CA ARG A 376 26.92 8.85 9.37
C ARG A 376 28.33 8.87 9.98
N SER A 377 29.13 9.88 9.59
CA SER A 377 30.53 10.03 10.03
C SER A 377 30.72 10.29 11.53
N ASP A 378 29.66 10.59 12.28
CA ASP A 378 29.64 10.73 13.73
C ASP A 378 29.28 9.42 14.47
N GLY A 379 28.97 8.35 13.73
CA GLY A 379 28.53 7.07 14.26
C GLY A 379 27.03 6.96 14.53
N THR A 380 26.22 7.97 14.19
CA THR A 380 24.76 7.86 14.16
C THR A 380 24.28 7.11 12.91
N VAL A 381 23.03 6.65 12.91
CA VAL A 381 22.41 6.00 11.76
C VAL A 381 21.38 6.93 11.14
N ASP A 382 21.37 7.02 9.81
CA ASP A 382 20.25 7.53 9.04
C ASP A 382 19.21 6.41 8.94
N GLU A 383 18.21 6.45 9.83
CA GLU A 383 17.18 5.41 9.93
C GLU A 383 16.31 5.30 8.66
N ILE A 384 16.17 6.39 7.88
CA ILE A 384 15.39 6.43 6.64
C ILE A 384 16.17 5.81 5.49
N LEU A 385 17.45 6.14 5.37
CA LEU A 385 18.36 5.51 4.43
C LEU A 385 18.58 4.03 4.77
N PHE A 386 18.70 3.68 6.06
CA PHE A 386 18.74 2.29 6.52
C PHE A 386 17.48 1.51 6.11
N LYS A 387 16.30 2.11 6.29
CA LYS A 387 15.01 1.55 5.84
C LYS A 387 14.98 1.38 4.31
N ALA A 388 15.54 2.31 3.53
CA ALA A 388 15.69 2.17 2.08
C ALA A 388 16.60 0.99 1.71
N HIS A 389 17.80 0.89 2.30
CA HIS A 389 18.71 -0.24 2.10
C HIS A 389 18.08 -1.58 2.53
N MET A 390 17.24 -1.61 3.58
CA MET A 390 16.46 -2.81 3.92
C MET A 390 15.47 -3.20 2.83
N VAL A 391 14.66 -2.26 2.32
CA VAL A 391 13.69 -2.52 1.24
C VAL A 391 14.39 -3.00 -0.04
N PHE A 392 15.55 -2.41 -0.37
CA PHE A 392 16.37 -2.83 -1.52
C PHE A 392 16.87 -4.28 -1.43
N ASN A 393 17.11 -4.79 -0.21
CA ASN A 393 17.66 -6.13 0.05
C ASN A 393 16.60 -7.19 0.43
N THR A 394 15.30 -6.91 0.22
CA THR A 394 14.16 -7.79 0.58
C THR A 394 13.62 -8.59 -0.60
#